data_AF-A0A2S3ZLN3-F1
#
_entry.id   AF-A0A2S3ZLN3-F1
#
_cell.length_a   1.000
_cell.length_b   1.000
_cell.length_c   1.000
_cell.angle_alpha   90.00
_cell.angle_beta   90.00
_cell.angle_gamma   90.00
#
_symmetry.space_group_name_H-M   'P 1'
#
loop_
_entity.id
_entity.type
_entity.pdbx_description
1 polymer ?
#
loop_
_entity_poly.entity_id
_entity_poly.type
_entity_poly.pdbx_seq_one_letter_code
_entity_poly.pdbx_strand_id
1 'polypeptide(L)'
;MSISARNWAWDLSWKRGGVNFPMKEKLTLLCLAEHENPEYGYAFPSHETIAERTGQSVRTVQTHIKTLVQFKAVNIEKRRSERGKWLRNVYLLNVPDSYREKDPEWMRWNE
;
A
#
# COMPACT_ATOMS: atom_id res chain seq x y z
N MET A 1 -5.01 8.02 8.19
CA MET A 1 -4.88 6.72 7.50
C MET A 1 -6.04 6.65 6.55
N SER A 2 -5.83 6.28 5.29
CA SER A 2 -6.96 6.19 4.36
C SER A 2 -7.86 4.97 4.63
N ILE A 3 -9.15 5.21 4.85
CA ILE A 3 -10.17 4.15 4.97
C ILE A 3 -10.37 3.46 3.61
N SER A 4 -10.36 4.22 2.52
CA SER A 4 -10.49 3.68 1.16
C SER A 4 -9.38 2.69 0.84
N ALA A 5 -8.12 3.00 1.15
CA ALA A 5 -7.01 2.10 0.94
C ALA A 5 -7.15 0.80 1.73
N ARG A 6 -7.56 0.87 3.00
CA ARG A 6 -7.75 -0.32 3.84
C ARG A 6 -8.87 -1.21 3.32
N ASN A 7 -10.01 -0.63 2.95
CA ASN A 7 -11.15 -1.39 2.39
C ASN A 7 -10.77 -2.06 1.07
N TRP A 8 -10.15 -1.31 0.16
CA TRP A 8 -9.65 -1.87 -1.09
C TRP A 8 -8.63 -2.99 -0.85
N ALA A 9 -7.70 -2.82 0.10
CA ALA A 9 -6.72 -3.84 0.44
C ALA A 9 -7.37 -5.12 0.97
N TRP A 10 -8.49 -5.04 1.69
CA TRP A 10 -9.29 -6.19 2.12
C TRP A 10 -10.02 -6.89 0.97
N ASP A 11 -10.50 -6.14 -0.01
CA ASP A 11 -11.25 -6.70 -1.14
C ASP A 11 -10.33 -7.24 -2.27
N LEU A 12 -9.08 -6.75 -2.34
CA LEU A 12 -8.15 -7.15 -3.37
C LEU A 12 -7.90 -8.67 -3.33
N SER A 13 -7.97 -9.31 -4.51
CA SER A 13 -7.71 -10.74 -4.70
C SER A 13 -7.03 -10.97 -6.04
N TRP A 14 -6.10 -11.93 -6.08
CA TRP A 14 -5.49 -12.36 -7.33
C TRP A 14 -6.43 -13.26 -8.11
N LYS A 15 -6.62 -12.95 -9.39
CA LYS A 15 -7.45 -13.75 -10.30
C LYS A 15 -6.58 -14.36 -11.40
N ARG A 16 -6.76 -15.65 -11.64
CA ARG A 16 -6.19 -16.34 -12.81
C ARG A 16 -7.27 -17.24 -13.41
N GLY A 17 -7.61 -16.99 -14.68
CA GLY A 17 -8.72 -17.69 -15.34
C GLY A 17 -10.07 -17.52 -14.64
N GLY A 18 -10.32 -16.36 -14.02
CA GLY A 18 -11.56 -16.08 -13.28
C GLY A 18 -11.64 -16.63 -11.86
N VAL A 19 -10.67 -17.45 -11.42
CA VAL A 19 -10.64 -18.03 -10.07
C VAL A 19 -9.76 -17.20 -9.14
N ASN A 20 -10.22 -17.01 -7.90
CA ASN A 20 -9.48 -16.30 -6.86
C ASN A 20 -8.39 -17.19 -6.25
N PHE A 21 -7.20 -16.63 -6.02
CA PHE A 21 -6.08 -17.30 -5.36
C PHE A 21 -5.69 -16.58 -4.05
N PRO A 22 -5.22 -17.33 -3.04
CA PRO A 22 -4.72 -16.72 -1.81
C PRO A 22 -3.59 -15.73 -2.07
N MET A 23 -3.73 -14.53 -1.53
CA MET A 23 -2.69 -13.50 -1.57
C MET A 23 -1.73 -13.69 -0.41
N LYS A 24 -0.52 -14.17 -0.67
CA LYS A 24 0.53 -14.26 0.38
C LYS A 24 0.95 -12.88 0.87
N GLU A 25 0.81 -11.88 0.01
CA GLU A 25 1.16 -10.49 0.21
C GLU A 25 0.12 -9.69 1.00
N LYS A 26 -1.01 -10.30 1.37
CA LYS A 26 -2.18 -9.61 1.93
C LYS A 26 -1.83 -8.79 3.18
N LEU A 27 -1.09 -9.37 4.11
CA LEU A 27 -0.67 -8.67 5.34
C LEU A 27 0.28 -7.51 5.05
N THR A 28 1.19 -7.69 4.09
CA THR A 28 2.09 -6.61 3.63
C THR A 28 1.28 -5.46 3.04
N LEU A 29 0.29 -5.75 2.17
CA LEU A 29 -0.58 -4.73 1.57
C LEU A 29 -1.43 -4.00 2.61
N LEU A 30 -2.04 -4.74 3.55
CA LEU A 30 -2.81 -4.15 4.65
C LEU A 30 -1.94 -3.24 5.50
N CYS A 31 -0.70 -3.64 5.79
CA CYS A 31 0.24 -2.80 6.52
C CYS A 31 0.58 -1.51 5.74
N LEU A 32 0.76 -1.59 4.42
CA LEU A 32 0.97 -0.40 3.59
C LEU A 32 -0.26 0.53 3.60
N ALA A 33 -1.46 -0.02 3.48
CA ALA A 33 -2.71 0.74 3.54
C ALA A 33 -2.89 1.46 4.88
N GLU A 34 -2.55 0.79 5.99
CA GLU A 34 -2.58 1.37 7.33
C GLU A 34 -1.63 2.57 7.47
N HIS A 35 -0.50 2.54 6.76
CA HIS A 35 0.50 3.61 6.76
C HIS A 35 0.29 4.65 5.66
N GLU A 36 -0.76 4.55 4.84
CA GLU A 36 -1.05 5.57 3.84
C GLU A 36 -1.53 6.84 4.53
N ASN A 37 -0.82 7.94 4.25
CA ASN A 37 -1.23 9.26 4.69
C ASN A 37 -2.08 9.92 3.58
N PRO A 38 -3.38 10.21 3.82
CA PRO A 38 -4.25 10.85 2.83
C PRO A 38 -3.78 12.24 2.39
N GLU A 39 -3.16 13.02 3.29
CA GLU A 39 -2.63 14.35 2.96
C GLU A 39 -1.50 14.28 1.92
N TYR A 40 -0.65 13.25 2.02
CA TYR A 40 0.49 13.08 1.13
C TYR A 40 0.20 12.15 -0.06
N GLY A 41 -0.84 11.34 0.04
CA GLY A 41 -1.24 10.35 -0.96
C GLY A 41 -0.34 9.10 -1.03
N TYR A 42 0.48 8.84 -0.01
CA TYR A 42 1.41 7.69 -0.02
C TYR A 42 1.73 7.13 1.37
N ALA A 43 2.25 5.90 1.39
CA ALA A 43 2.82 5.25 2.57
C ALA A 43 4.36 5.21 2.48
N PHE A 44 5.05 5.25 3.62
CA PHE A 44 6.53 5.19 3.65
C PHE A 44 7.15 4.35 4.79
N PRO A 45 6.55 3.23 5.24
CA PRO A 45 7.18 2.38 6.26
C PRO A 45 8.45 1.72 5.70
N SER A 46 9.43 1.47 6.57
CA SER A 46 10.60 0.67 6.17
C SER A 46 10.23 -0.81 6.03
N HIS A 47 11.05 -1.60 5.34
CA HIS A 47 10.80 -3.05 5.24
C HIS A 47 10.82 -3.72 6.62
N GLU A 48 11.66 -3.23 7.53
CA GLU A 48 11.75 -3.68 8.92
C GLU A 48 10.47 -3.37 9.70
N THR A 49 9.93 -2.16 9.55
CA THR A 49 8.64 -1.80 10.17
C THR A 49 7.51 -2.71 9.68
N ILE A 50 7.45 -2.99 8.38
CA ILE A 50 6.42 -3.89 7.84
C ILE A 50 6.64 -5.32 8.36
N ALA A 51 7.88 -5.80 8.40
CA ALA A 51 8.24 -7.12 8.89
C ALA A 51 7.81 -7.31 10.36
N GLU A 52 8.14 -6.35 11.23
CA GLU A 52 7.74 -6.33 12.63
C GLU A 52 6.21 -6.33 12.79
N ARG A 53 5.52 -5.43 12.10
CA ARG A 53 4.05 -5.30 12.17
C ARG A 53 3.29 -6.53 11.68
N THR A 54 3.86 -7.26 10.73
CA THR A 54 3.21 -8.41 10.09
C THR A 54 3.71 -9.76 10.62
N GLY A 55 4.74 -9.77 11.47
CA GLY A 55 5.41 -11.00 11.93
C GLY A 55 6.14 -11.75 10.80
N GLN A 56 6.46 -11.09 9.69
CA GLN A 56 7.12 -11.68 8.52
C GLN A 56 8.62 -11.38 8.53
N SER A 57 9.42 -12.16 7.82
CA SER A 57 10.82 -11.80 7.60
C SER A 57 10.94 -10.60 6.64
N VAL A 58 11.99 -9.79 6.78
CA VAL A 58 12.30 -8.69 5.85
C VAL A 58 12.40 -9.19 4.40
N ARG A 59 12.97 -10.39 4.18
CA ARG A 59 13.06 -11.02 2.86
C ARG A 59 11.67 -11.34 2.29
N THR A 60 10.76 -11.82 3.13
CA THR A 60 9.37 -12.09 2.75
C THR A 60 8.67 -10.80 2.36
N VAL A 61 8.81 -9.73 3.15
CA VAL A 61 8.26 -8.40 2.84
C VAL A 61 8.77 -7.87 1.51
N GLN A 62 10.08 -7.93 1.24
CA GLN A 62 10.65 -7.52 -0.04
C GLN A 62 10.08 -8.32 -1.22
N THR A 63 9.90 -9.63 -1.04
CA THR A 63 9.29 -10.49 -2.06
C THR A 63 7.84 -10.10 -2.31
N HIS A 64 7.08 -9.88 -1.25
CA HIS A 64 5.68 -9.47 -1.33
C HIS A 64 5.51 -8.11 -2.01
N ILE A 65 6.35 -7.13 -1.67
CA ILE A 65 6.35 -5.81 -2.33
C ILE A 65 6.62 -5.96 -3.82
N LYS A 66 7.61 -6.79 -4.23
CA LYS A 66 7.88 -7.05 -5.65
C LYS A 66 6.66 -7.63 -6.36
N THR A 67 5.98 -8.60 -5.74
CA THR A 67 4.74 -9.16 -6.28
C THR A 67 3.65 -8.09 -6.41
N LEU A 68 3.42 -7.28 -5.37
CA LEU A 68 2.42 -6.20 -5.40
C LEU A 68 2.70 -5.18 -6.51
N VAL A 69 3.97 -4.85 -6.75
CA VAL A 69 4.39 -3.99 -7.87
C VAL A 69 4.16 -4.67 -9.21
N GLN A 70 4.53 -5.94 -9.35
CA GLN A 70 4.32 -6.72 -10.58
C GLN A 70 2.83 -6.76 -10.97
N PHE A 71 1.94 -6.89 -9.99
CA PHE A 71 0.49 -6.89 -10.19
C PHE A 71 -0.14 -5.49 -10.22
N LYS A 72 0.68 -4.42 -10.20
CA LYS A 72 0.24 -3.02 -10.20
C LYS A 72 -0.73 -2.67 -9.07
N ALA A 73 -0.65 -3.36 -7.93
CA ALA A 73 -1.35 -2.93 -6.73
C ALA A 73 -0.62 -1.77 -6.05
N VAL A 74 0.71 -1.74 -6.14
CA VAL A 74 1.55 -0.70 -5.52
C VAL A 74 2.58 -0.20 -6.53
N ASN A 75 2.85 1.10 -6.52
CA ASN A 75 4.01 1.70 -7.19
C ASN A 75 5.03 2.17 -6.16
N ILE A 76 6.32 2.17 -6.52
CA ILE A 76 7.40 2.68 -5.66
C ILE A 76 8.03 3.91 -6.29
N GLU A 77 8.12 5.00 -5.54
CA GLU A 77 8.76 6.24 -5.96
C GLU A 77 9.87 6.67 -4.99
N LYS A 78 10.80 7.49 -5.50
CA LYS A 78 11.76 8.24 -4.68
C LYS A 78 11.22 9.64 -4.44
N ARG A 79 10.89 9.97 -3.19
CA ARG A 79 10.48 11.32 -2.80
C ARG A 79 11.38 11.92 -1.72
N ARG A 80 11.40 13.24 -1.66
CA ARG A 80 11.98 13.97 -0.52
C ARG A 80 10.87 14.29 0.46
N SER A 81 11.17 14.23 1.75
CA SER A 81 10.31 14.83 2.77
C SER A 81 10.31 16.35 2.62
N GLU A 82 9.33 17.01 3.23
CA GLU A 82 9.26 18.48 3.31
C GLU A 82 10.54 19.11 3.91
N ARG A 83 11.23 18.37 4.77
CA ARG A 83 12.51 18.78 5.38
C ARG A 83 13.74 18.43 4.54
N GLY A 84 13.55 18.05 3.27
CA GLY A 84 14.62 17.79 2.30
C GLY A 84 15.31 16.42 2.43
N LYS A 85 14.89 15.55 3.36
CA LYS A 85 15.47 14.21 3.51
C LYS A 85 14.88 13.25 2.48
N TRP A 86 15.72 12.49 1.78
CA TRP A 86 15.25 11.41 0.92
C TRP A 86 14.53 10.33 1.73
N LEU A 87 13.27 10.06 1.36
CA LEU A 87 12.52 8.91 1.87
C LEU A 87 13.04 7.66 1.17
N ARG A 88 13.29 6.60 1.95
CA ARG A 88 13.93 5.38 1.42
C ARG A 88 13.02 4.62 0.46
N ASN A 89 11.75 4.44 0.84
CA ASN A 89 10.72 3.80 0.02
C ASN A 89 9.41 4.57 0.21
N VAL A 90 8.84 5.07 -0.89
CA VAL A 90 7.48 5.63 -0.91
C VAL A 90 6.61 4.71 -1.74
N TYR A 91 5.51 4.25 -1.16
CA TYR A 91 4.56 3.34 -1.77
C TYR A 91 3.28 4.08 -2.08
N LEU A 92 2.89 4.05 -3.35
CA LEU A 92 1.61 4.58 -3.82
C LEU A 92 0.68 3.41 -4.06
N LEU A 93 -0.44 3.37 -3.36
CA LEU A 93 -1.43 2.32 -3.51
C LEU A 93 -2.36 2.68 -4.67
N ASN A 94 -2.50 1.77 -5.63
CA ASN A 94 -3.37 1.95 -6.79
C ASN A 94 -4.82 1.59 -6.42
N VAL A 95 -5.34 2.30 -5.43
CA VAL A 95 -6.72 2.20 -4.96
C VAL A 95 -7.65 2.79 -6.04
N PRO A 96 -8.67 2.05 -6.51
CA PRO A 96 -9.61 2.57 -7.49
C PRO A 96 -10.42 3.76 -6.97
N ASP A 97 -10.81 4.67 -7.87
CA ASP A 97 -11.58 5.88 -7.54
C ASP A 97 -12.90 5.55 -6.84
N SER A 98 -13.54 4.43 -7.20
CA SER A 98 -14.77 3.94 -6.54
C SER A 98 -14.63 3.67 -5.03
N TYR A 99 -13.40 3.51 -4.54
CA TYR A 99 -13.08 3.49 -3.11
C TYR A 99 -12.72 4.89 -2.60
N ARG A 100 -11.91 5.65 -3.34
CA ARG A 100 -11.44 7.00 -2.95
C ARG A 100 -12.58 8.00 -2.77
N GLU A 101 -13.55 8.00 -3.67
CA GLU A 101 -14.74 8.87 -3.62
C GLU A 101 -15.60 8.65 -2.37
N LYS A 102 -15.46 7.48 -1.72
CA LYS A 102 -16.19 7.12 -0.50
C LYS A 102 -15.42 7.44 0.78
N ASP A 103 -14.22 8.02 0.66
CA ASP A 103 -13.35 8.36 1.78
C ASP A 103 -13.25 9.90 1.90
N PRO A 104 -14.06 10.52 2.78
CA PRO A 104 -14.08 11.98 2.92
C PRO A 104 -12.73 12.56 3.34
N GLU A 105 -11.91 11.81 4.10
CA GLU A 105 -10.58 12.24 4.48
C GLU A 105 -9.66 12.28 3.26
N TRP A 106 -9.73 11.27 2.38
CA TRP A 106 -8.99 11.26 1.13
C TRP A 106 -9.40 12.42 0.21
N MET A 107 -10.70 12.60 0.00
CA MET A 107 -11.23 13.67 -0.87
C MET A 107 -10.81 15.06 -0.38
N ARG A 108 -10.84 15.30 0.93
CA ARG A 108 -10.41 16.59 1.52
C ARG A 108 -9.03 17.05 1.06
N TRP A 109 -8.10 16.13 0.80
CA TRP A 109 -6.71 16.44 0.48
C TRP A 109 -6.33 16.24 -1.00
N ASN A 110 -7.15 15.53 -1.78
CA ASN A 110 -6.78 15.08 -3.13
C ASN A 110 -7.85 15.38 -4.20
N GLU A 111 -8.81 16.27 -3.90
CA GLU A 111 -9.79 16.80 -4.87
C GLU A 111 -9.20 17.84 -5.82
#